data_AF-A0A397SNA8-F1
#
_entry.id   AF-A0A397SNA8-F1
#
_cell.length_a   1.000
_cell.length_b   1.000
_cell.length_c   1.000
_cell.angle_alpha   90.00
_cell.angle_beta   90.00
_cell.angle_gamma   90.00
#
_symmetry.space_group_name_H-M   'P 1'
#
loop_
_entity.id
_entity.type
_entity.pdbx_description
1 polymer ?
#
loop_
_entity_poly.entity_id
_entity_poly.type
_entity_poly.pdbx_seq_one_letter_code
_entity_poly.pdbx_strand_id
1 'polypeptide(L)'
;MYIHEKKEKNFWIEILTQAINIEFTFLTIIGYPKRIRNLPRAIKIWWADRRGEIPTINSYSSKYTEIQKIQISVSKDYKWYVYDTLDISLNCIPIKLLSIIIIWNIGSLAQFGISGILWFISPTKRPEIPYIILTIIASISELVPIPAVVIQSKRARMANNFEIRYSFKYSIQDAC
;
A
#
# COMPACT_ATOMS: atom_id res chain seq x y z
N MET A 1 12.02 27.07 39.55
CA MET A 1 12.02 25.68 39.05
C MET A 1 10.86 25.41 38.09
N TYR A 2 9.60 25.58 38.49
CA TYR A 2 8.41 25.21 37.70
C TYR A 2 8.34 25.79 36.26
N ILE A 3 8.76 27.04 36.05
CA ILE A 3 8.78 27.68 34.73
C ILE A 3 9.87 27.08 33.82
N HIS A 4 10.98 26.63 34.41
CA HIS A 4 12.11 26.07 33.66
C HIS A 4 11.81 24.65 33.18
N GLU A 5 11.23 23.81 34.03
CA GLU A 5 10.76 22.47 33.66
C GLU A 5 9.67 22.51 32.58
N LYS A 6 8.77 23.49 32.63
CA LYS A 6 7.71 23.66 31.61
C LYS A 6 8.28 24.06 30.25
N LYS A 7 9.33 24.89 30.22
CA LYS A 7 10.04 25.26 28.98
C LYS A 7 10.80 24.07 28.39
N GLU A 8 11.47 23.30 29.22
CA GLU A 8 12.23 22.12 28.81
C GLU A 8 11.30 21.04 28.24
N LYS A 9 10.17 20.76 28.92
CA LYS A 9 9.15 19.83 28.42
C LYS A 9 8.59 20.27 27.06
N ASN A 10 8.29 21.56 26.89
CA ASN A 10 7.81 22.09 25.61
C ASN A 10 8.86 21.97 24.49
N PHE A 11 10.14 22.19 24.81
CA PHE A 11 11.25 22.00 23.87
C PHE A 11 11.38 20.55 23.41
N TRP A 12 11.33 19.59 24.33
CA TRP A 12 11.39 18.17 23.98
C TRP A 12 10.16 17.70 23.19
N ILE A 13 8.96 18.20 23.52
CA ILE A 13 7.74 17.96 22.75
C ILE A 13 7.89 18.50 21.32
N GLU A 14 8.48 19.68 21.16
CA GLU A 14 8.73 20.28 19.85
C GLU A 14 9.72 19.46 19.03
N ILE A 15 10.85 19.04 19.61
CA ILE A 15 11.82 18.15 18.95
C ILE A 15 11.16 16.83 18.53
N LEU A 16 10.40 16.21 19.43
CA LEU A 16 9.71 14.95 19.14
C LEU A 16 8.73 15.12 17.97
N THR A 17 7.97 16.21 17.97
CA THR A 17 7.02 16.52 16.89
C THR A 17 7.73 16.75 15.55
N GLN A 18 8.87 17.45 15.55
CA GLN A 18 9.66 17.68 14.34
C GLN A 18 10.30 16.39 13.82
N ALA A 19 10.85 15.56 14.70
CA ALA A 19 11.44 14.27 14.33
C ALA A 19 10.40 13.32 13.72
N ILE A 20 9.22 13.20 14.37
CA ILE A 20 8.07 12.46 13.87
C ILE A 20 7.68 12.99 12.48
N ASN A 21 7.52 14.31 12.33
CA ASN A 21 7.14 14.88 11.02
C ASN A 21 8.17 14.59 9.93
N ILE A 22 9.48 14.60 10.23
CA ILE A 22 10.54 14.29 9.25
C ILE A 22 10.49 12.82 8.86
N GLU A 23 10.40 11.90 9.83
CA GLU A 23 10.33 10.46 9.58
C GLU A 23 9.09 10.10 8.75
N PHE A 24 7.94 10.66 9.12
CA PHE A 24 6.70 10.50 8.35
C PHE A 24 6.86 11.09 6.95
N THR A 25 7.36 12.32 6.81
CA THR A 25 7.59 12.95 5.49
C THR A 25 8.48 12.09 4.59
N PHE A 26 9.52 11.45 5.13
CA PHE A 26 10.42 10.60 4.36
C PHE A 26 9.75 9.30 3.90
N LEU A 27 9.01 8.63 4.79
CA LEU A 27 8.20 7.45 4.45
C LEU A 27 7.14 7.78 3.40
N THR A 28 6.50 8.93 3.54
CA THR A 28 5.51 9.40 2.57
C THR A 28 6.17 9.69 1.23
N ILE A 29 7.28 10.43 1.14
CA ILE A 29 7.96 10.74 -0.14
C ILE A 29 8.35 9.46 -0.92
N ILE A 30 8.83 8.42 -0.23
CA ILE A 30 9.31 7.19 -0.88
C ILE A 30 8.16 6.27 -1.28
N GLY A 31 7.18 6.06 -0.39
CA GLY A 31 6.09 5.11 -0.61
C GLY A 31 4.93 5.66 -1.43
N TYR A 32 4.65 6.95 -1.30
CA TYR A 32 3.44 7.59 -1.82
C TYR A 32 3.31 7.67 -3.35
N PRO A 33 4.37 7.91 -4.14
CA PRO A 33 4.25 7.96 -5.59
C PRO A 33 3.67 6.66 -6.18
N LYS A 34 4.03 5.50 -5.60
CA LYS A 34 3.48 4.20 -5.99
C LYS A 34 2.02 4.06 -5.57
N ARG A 35 1.63 4.58 -4.40
CA ARG A 35 0.26 4.51 -3.86
C ARG A 35 -0.71 5.35 -4.68
N ILE A 36 -0.35 6.58 -5.03
CA ILE A 36 -1.17 7.43 -5.90
C ILE A 36 -1.31 6.81 -7.28
N ARG A 37 -0.18 6.41 -7.90
CA ARG A 37 -0.18 5.87 -9.26
C ARG A 37 -1.03 4.61 -9.40
N ASN A 38 -1.03 3.77 -8.36
CA ASN A 38 -1.76 2.50 -8.38
C ASN A 38 -3.21 2.60 -7.89
N LEU A 39 -3.64 3.72 -7.30
CA LEU A 39 -5.05 3.95 -6.95
C LEU A 39 -6.00 3.88 -8.17
N PRO A 40 -5.80 4.64 -9.26
CA PRO A 40 -6.66 4.55 -10.44
C PRO A 40 -6.55 3.19 -11.13
N ARG A 41 -5.40 2.52 -11.03
CA ARG A 41 -5.20 1.15 -11.54
C ARG A 41 -6.03 0.13 -10.76
N ALA A 42 -6.03 0.22 -9.43
CA ALA A 42 -6.84 -0.64 -8.57
C ALA A 42 -8.33 -0.44 -8.81
N ILE A 43 -8.78 0.81 -9.01
CA ILE A 43 -10.17 1.14 -9.38
C ILE A 43 -10.52 0.49 -10.73
N LYS A 44 -9.65 0.60 -11.75
CA LYS A 44 -9.87 -0.05 -13.05
C LYS A 44 -9.95 -1.58 -12.94
N ILE A 45 -9.07 -2.21 -12.16
CA ILE A 45 -9.10 -3.66 -11.93
C ILE A 45 -10.42 -4.07 -11.24
N TRP A 46 -10.86 -3.32 -10.23
CA TRP A 46 -12.11 -3.59 -9.53
C TRP A 46 -13.35 -3.42 -10.42
N TRP A 47 -13.36 -2.40 -11.29
CA TRP A 47 -14.44 -2.23 -12.27
C TRP A 47 -14.46 -3.37 -13.30
N ALA A 48 -13.29 -3.81 -13.78
CA ALA A 48 -13.19 -4.95 -14.70
C ALA A 48 -13.71 -6.24 -14.05
N ASP A 49 -13.41 -6.47 -12.76
CA ASP A 49 -13.94 -7.60 -11.96
C ASP A 49 -15.47 -7.60 -11.95
N ARG A 50 -16.06 -6.43 -11.65
CA ARG A 50 -17.52 -6.24 -11.61
C ARG A 50 -18.20 -6.46 -12.95
N ARG A 51 -17.50 -6.23 -14.05
CA ARG A 51 -18.00 -6.45 -15.41
C ARG A 51 -17.72 -7.85 -15.95
N GLY A 52 -17.03 -8.70 -15.20
CA GLY A 52 -16.60 -10.03 -15.67
C GLY A 52 -15.53 -9.97 -16.76
N GLU A 53 -14.80 -8.87 -16.86
CA GLU A 53 -13.79 -8.61 -17.90
C GLU A 53 -12.38 -9.03 -17.46
N ILE A 54 -12.23 -9.60 -16.26
CA ILE A 54 -10.94 -10.14 -15.84
C ILE A 54 -10.70 -11.44 -16.60
N PRO A 55 -9.71 -11.49 -17.50
CA PRO A 55 -9.40 -12.71 -18.21
C PRO A 55 -8.91 -13.76 -17.22
N THR A 56 -9.38 -14.98 -17.42
CA THR A 56 -8.87 -16.18 -16.73
C THR A 56 -7.80 -16.84 -17.59
N ILE A 57 -6.95 -17.66 -16.96
CA ILE A 57 -5.81 -18.40 -17.54
C ILE A 57 -6.13 -19.13 -18.87
N ASN A 58 -7.41 -19.40 -19.14
CA ASN A 58 -7.85 -20.09 -20.36
C ASN A 58 -8.06 -19.18 -21.58
N SER A 59 -7.77 -17.88 -21.47
CA SER A 59 -7.75 -16.96 -22.61
C SER A 59 -6.38 -17.06 -23.32
N TYR A 60 -6.18 -18.12 -24.11
CA TYR A 60 -5.06 -18.29 -25.03
C TYR A 60 -5.12 -17.28 -26.20
N SER A 61 -5.01 -15.99 -25.89
CA SER A 61 -4.68 -14.93 -26.84
C SER A 61 -3.21 -14.60 -26.64
N SER A 62 -2.42 -14.59 -27.71
CA SER A 62 -1.00 -14.21 -27.70
C SER A 62 -0.74 -12.76 -27.26
N LYS A 63 -1.78 -12.02 -26.87
CA LYS A 63 -1.75 -10.60 -26.50
C LYS A 63 -2.45 -10.38 -25.17
N TYR A 64 -1.71 -9.89 -24.17
CA TYR A 64 -2.27 -9.44 -22.90
C TYR A 64 -3.37 -8.39 -23.10
N THR A 65 -4.50 -8.57 -22.41
CA THR A 65 -5.54 -7.53 -22.32
C THR A 65 -5.00 -6.30 -21.59
N GLU A 66 -5.63 -5.13 -21.78
CA GLU A 66 -5.24 -3.93 -21.04
C GLU A 66 -5.29 -4.15 -19.52
N ILE A 67 -6.29 -4.89 -19.02
CA ILE A 67 -6.42 -5.19 -17.59
C ILE A 67 -5.28 -6.06 -17.10
N GLN A 68 -4.86 -7.09 -17.84
CA GLN A 68 -3.69 -7.90 -17.49
C GLN A 68 -2.41 -7.06 -17.44
N LYS A 69 -2.21 -6.14 -18.40
CA LYS A 69 -1.07 -5.21 -18.36
C LYS A 69 -1.08 -4.33 -17.10
N ILE A 70 -2.26 -3.87 -16.70
CA ILE A 70 -2.42 -3.10 -15.47
C ILE A 70 -2.09 -3.97 -14.25
N GLN A 71 -2.60 -5.20 -14.18
CA GLN A 71 -2.31 -6.14 -13.09
C GLN A 71 -0.82 -6.49 -12.99
N ILE A 72 -0.15 -6.75 -14.13
CA ILE A 72 1.32 -6.91 -14.22
C ILE A 72 2.03 -5.70 -13.62
N SER A 73 1.62 -4.48 -14.01
CA SER A 73 2.25 -3.28 -13.49
C SER A 73 2.05 -3.10 -11.99
N VAL A 74 0.86 -3.41 -11.46
CA VAL A 74 0.56 -3.35 -10.03
C VAL A 74 1.39 -4.38 -9.25
N SER A 75 1.56 -5.59 -9.78
CA SER A 75 2.34 -6.65 -9.12
C SER A 75 3.84 -6.34 -9.08
N LYS A 76 4.38 -5.70 -10.13
CA LYS A 76 5.76 -5.18 -10.11
C LYS A 76 5.98 -4.14 -9.02
N ASP A 77 5.00 -3.25 -8.82
CA ASP A 77 5.04 -2.23 -7.78
C ASP A 77 4.82 -2.82 -6.37
N TYR A 78 3.97 -3.84 -6.27
CA TYR A 78 3.58 -4.51 -5.04
C TYR A 78 3.79 -6.02 -5.16
N LYS A 79 4.95 -6.49 -4.69
CA LYS A 79 5.31 -7.93 -4.71
C LYS A 79 4.33 -8.84 -3.97
N TRP A 80 3.46 -8.28 -3.14
CA TRP A 80 2.40 -9.01 -2.43
C TRP A 80 1.12 -9.14 -3.26
N TYR A 81 0.95 -8.38 -4.34
CA TYR A 81 -0.18 -8.49 -5.24
C TYR A 81 0.04 -9.62 -6.24
N VAL A 82 -0.76 -10.67 -6.07
CA VAL A 82 -0.77 -11.88 -6.89
C VAL A 82 -2.01 -11.88 -7.76
N TYR A 83 -1.86 -12.17 -9.03
CA TYR A 83 -2.94 -12.30 -9.99
C TYR A 83 -2.57 -13.39 -10.99
N ASP A 84 -3.58 -14.00 -11.62
CA ASP A 84 -3.40 -14.93 -12.73
C ASP A 84 -2.50 -16.15 -12.44
N THR A 85 -2.53 -16.64 -11.20
CA THR A 85 -1.78 -17.85 -10.81
C THR A 85 -2.55 -19.14 -11.09
N LEU A 86 -1.83 -20.22 -11.39
CA LEU A 86 -2.37 -21.56 -11.66
C LEU A 86 -3.36 -22.03 -10.57
N ASP A 87 -3.07 -21.73 -9.30
CA ASP A 87 -4.01 -21.91 -8.20
C ASP A 87 -4.73 -20.58 -7.90
N ILE A 88 -5.92 -20.42 -8.49
CA ILE A 88 -6.74 -19.21 -8.38
C ILE A 88 -7.02 -18.82 -6.92
N SER A 89 -7.01 -19.76 -5.98
CA SER A 89 -7.23 -19.47 -4.55
C SER A 89 -6.15 -18.57 -3.94
N LEU A 90 -4.97 -18.53 -4.55
CA LEU A 90 -3.84 -17.69 -4.15
C LEU A 90 -3.94 -16.26 -4.68
N ASN A 91 -4.79 -16.00 -5.68
CA ASN A 91 -4.96 -14.68 -6.27
C ASN A 91 -5.49 -13.68 -5.24
N CYS A 92 -5.04 -12.43 -5.35
CA CYS A 92 -5.56 -11.33 -4.57
C CYS A 92 -6.84 -10.79 -5.24
N ILE A 93 -7.96 -10.91 -4.52
CA ILE A 93 -9.26 -10.43 -5.01
C ILE A 93 -9.20 -8.91 -5.28
N PRO A 94 -9.72 -8.42 -6.42
CA PRO A 94 -9.71 -7.00 -6.80
C PRO A 94 -10.21 -6.04 -5.72
N ILE A 95 -11.29 -6.38 -5.01
CA ILE A 95 -11.80 -5.56 -3.89
C ILE A 95 -10.77 -5.41 -2.77
N LYS A 96 -10.01 -6.46 -2.47
CA LYS A 96 -8.99 -6.45 -1.40
C LYS A 96 -7.81 -5.56 -1.78
N LEU A 97 -7.36 -5.63 -3.04
CA LEU A 97 -6.36 -4.70 -3.58
C LEU A 97 -6.83 -3.25 -3.45
N LEU A 98 -8.07 -2.98 -3.88
CA LEU A 98 -8.65 -1.64 -3.84
C LEU A 98 -8.73 -1.10 -2.40
N SER A 99 -9.24 -1.88 -1.45
CA SER A 99 -9.36 -1.47 -0.05
C SER A 99 -8.00 -1.14 0.56
N ILE A 100 -6.98 -1.98 0.34
CA ILE A 100 -5.61 -1.74 0.84
C ILE A 100 -5.07 -0.41 0.29
N ILE A 101 -5.19 -0.20 -1.02
CA ILE A 101 -4.64 1.00 -1.67
C ILE A 101 -5.42 2.26 -1.26
N ILE A 102 -6.74 2.20 -1.09
CA ILE A 102 -7.55 3.33 -0.59
C ILE A 102 -7.11 3.72 0.81
N ILE A 103 -7.03 2.76 1.74
CA ILE A 103 -6.68 3.02 3.13
C ILE A 103 -5.27 3.66 3.21
N TRP A 104 -4.29 3.11 2.50
CA TRP A 104 -2.95 3.72 2.45
C TRP A 104 -2.93 5.12 1.85
N ASN A 105 -3.74 5.40 0.82
CA ASN A 105 -3.82 6.74 0.25
C ASN A 105 -4.50 7.74 1.21
N ILE A 106 -5.52 7.33 1.97
CA ILE A 106 -6.15 8.16 3.03
C ILE A 106 -5.12 8.50 4.10
N GLY A 107 -4.37 7.51 4.59
CA GLY A 107 -3.32 7.71 5.58
C GLY A 107 -2.26 8.69 5.10
N SER A 108 -1.82 8.51 3.85
CA SER A 108 -0.83 9.40 3.25
C SER A 108 -1.36 10.82 3.05
N LEU A 109 -2.62 10.98 2.63
CA LEU A 109 -3.25 12.31 2.50
C LEU A 109 -3.38 13.01 3.86
N ALA A 110 -3.74 12.26 4.91
CA ALA A 110 -3.76 12.79 6.28
C ALA A 110 -2.36 13.26 6.71
N GLN A 111 -1.30 12.49 6.40
CA GLN A 111 0.09 12.88 6.67
C GLN A 111 0.52 14.16 5.91
N PHE A 112 0.17 14.29 4.63
CA PHE A 112 0.42 15.53 3.88
C PHE A 112 -0.37 16.71 4.43
N GLY A 113 -1.64 16.49 4.78
CA GLY A 113 -2.49 17.51 5.39
C GLY A 113 -1.88 18.04 6.69
N ILE A 114 -1.44 17.14 7.57
CA ILE A 114 -0.71 17.49 8.80
C ILE A 114 0.55 18.30 8.46
N SER A 115 1.41 17.75 7.61
CA SER A 115 2.71 18.36 7.30
C SER A 115 2.55 19.74 6.66
N GLY A 116 1.60 19.89 5.73
CA GLY A 116 1.28 21.15 5.07
C GLY A 116 0.74 22.18 6.06
N ILE A 117 -0.26 21.84 6.88
CA ILE A 117 -0.84 22.75 7.86
C ILE A 117 0.21 23.21 8.89
N LEU A 118 1.05 22.28 9.37
CA LEU A 118 2.09 22.58 10.35
C LEU A 118 3.21 23.46 9.79
N TRP A 119 3.45 23.43 8.48
CA TRP A 119 4.47 24.26 7.84
C TRP A 119 4.12 25.76 7.90
N PHE A 120 2.82 26.09 7.81
CA PHE A 120 2.36 27.49 7.77
C PHE A 120 2.01 28.07 9.15
N ILE A 121 1.97 27.25 10.20
CA ILE A 121 1.63 27.70 11.56
C ILE A 121 2.86 27.65 12.46
N SER A 122 3.18 28.81 13.06
CA SER A 122 4.23 28.92 14.07
C SER A 122 4.06 27.87 15.17
N PRO A 123 5.15 27.20 15.62
CA PRO A 123 5.09 26.10 16.58
C PRO A 123 4.24 26.39 17.82
N THR A 124 4.28 27.62 18.33
CA THR A 124 3.58 28.08 19.54
C THR A 124 2.07 28.29 19.37
N LYS A 125 1.55 28.24 18.14
CA LYS A 125 0.13 28.48 17.82
C LYS A 125 -0.56 27.29 17.15
N ARG A 126 0.09 26.13 17.10
CA ARG A 126 -0.44 24.94 16.43
C ARG A 126 -1.64 24.37 17.20
N PRO A 127 -2.77 24.09 16.53
CA PRO A 127 -3.92 23.50 17.20
C PRO A 127 -3.65 22.01 17.50
N GLU A 128 -3.70 21.64 18.78
CA GLU A 128 -3.35 20.29 19.25
C GLU A 128 -4.37 19.22 18.84
N ILE A 129 -5.67 19.52 18.96
CA ILE A 129 -6.75 18.54 18.73
C ILE A 129 -6.81 18.03 17.28
N PRO A 130 -6.80 18.89 16.23
CA PRO A 130 -6.78 18.42 14.84
C PRO A 130 -5.55 17.59 14.52
N TYR A 131 -4.40 17.93 15.12
CA TYR A 131 -3.15 17.18 14.94
C TYR A 131 -3.25 15.76 15.50
N ILE A 132 -3.76 15.61 16.72
CA ILE A 132 -3.95 14.30 17.34
C ILE A 132 -4.89 13.43 16.50
N ILE A 133 -6.01 13.99 16.04
CA ILE A 133 -6.99 13.26 15.21
C ILE A 133 -6.35 12.79 13.90
N LEU A 134 -5.68 13.68 13.17
CA LEU A 134 -5.04 13.31 11.90
C LEU A 134 -3.90 12.32 12.09
N THR A 135 -3.14 12.42 13.19
CA THR A 135 -2.07 11.47 13.54
C THR A 135 -2.64 10.09 13.80
N ILE A 136 -3.78 10.00 14.49
CA ILE A 136 -4.50 8.74 14.71
C ILE A 136 -4.96 8.16 13.37
N ILE A 137 -5.58 8.97 12.50
CA ILE A 137 -6.03 8.53 11.18
C ILE A 137 -4.86 8.00 10.34
N ALA A 138 -3.75 8.74 10.30
CA ALA A 138 -2.53 8.33 9.60
C ALA A 138 -1.99 7.00 10.13
N SER A 139 -1.90 6.86 11.45
CA SER A 139 -1.39 5.64 12.10
C SER A 139 -2.27 4.43 11.83
N ILE A 140 -3.58 4.56 12.00
CA ILE A 140 -4.55 3.48 11.72
C ILE A 140 -4.48 3.09 10.24
N SER A 141 -4.41 4.07 9.35
CA SER A 141 -4.38 3.83 7.91
C SER A 141 -3.09 3.15 7.42
N GLU A 142 -1.97 3.33 8.11
CA GLU A 142 -0.75 2.57 7.82
C GLU A 142 -0.80 1.16 8.40
N LEU A 143 -1.30 1.00 9.64
CA LEU A 143 -1.26 -0.26 10.37
C LEU A 143 -2.33 -1.26 9.91
N VAL A 144 -3.56 -0.81 9.65
CA VAL A 144 -4.70 -1.68 9.32
C VAL A 144 -4.45 -2.55 8.07
N PRO A 145 -3.82 -2.06 6.99
CA PRO A 145 -3.55 -2.90 5.82
C PRO A 145 -2.42 -3.93 6.00
N ILE A 146 -1.55 -3.77 7.01
CA ILE A 146 -0.35 -4.62 7.18
C ILE A 146 -0.70 -6.11 7.30
N PRO A 147 -1.64 -6.56 8.17
CA PRO A 147 -1.99 -7.97 8.28
C PRO A 147 -2.47 -8.56 6.94
N ALA A 148 -3.28 -7.81 6.20
CA ALA A 148 -3.78 -8.22 4.89
C ALA A 148 -2.63 -8.40 3.89
N VAL A 149 -1.67 -7.47 3.89
CA VAL A 149 -0.47 -7.49 3.04
C VAL A 149 0.47 -8.62 3.42
N VAL A 150 0.64 -8.92 4.71
CA VAL A 150 1.46 -10.05 5.19
C VAL A 150 0.88 -11.38 4.72
N ILE A 151 -0.44 -11.58 4.86
CA ILE A 151 -1.11 -12.78 4.38
C ILE A 151 -0.94 -12.92 2.85
N GLN A 152 -1.11 -11.82 2.10
CA GLN A 152 -0.92 -11.85 0.65
C GLN A 152 0.54 -12.08 0.25
N SER A 153 1.50 -11.55 1.00
CA SER A 153 2.92 -11.81 0.78
C SER A 153 3.27 -13.29 0.96
N LYS A 154 2.63 -13.95 1.94
CA LYS A 154 2.77 -15.41 2.11
C LYS A 154 2.21 -16.17 0.91
N ARG A 155 1.02 -15.78 0.43
CA ARG A 155 0.41 -16.36 -0.77
C ARG A 155 1.25 -16.14 -2.03
N ALA A 156 1.85 -14.97 -2.19
CA ALA A 156 2.77 -14.67 -3.29
C ALA A 156 3.98 -15.59 -3.31
N ARG A 157 4.56 -15.89 -2.13
CA ARG A 157 5.65 -16.87 -2.03
C ARG A 157 5.19 -18.28 -2.38
N MET A 158 3.99 -18.67 -1.94
CA MET A 158 3.42 -19.98 -2.27
C MET A 158 3.16 -20.13 -3.78
N ALA A 159 2.58 -19.10 -4.42
CA ALA A 159 2.35 -19.08 -5.85
C ALA A 159 3.64 -19.22 -6.66
N ASN A 160 4.68 -18.46 -6.30
CA ASN A 160 5.99 -18.57 -6.96
C ASN A 160 6.60 -19.98 -6.82
N ASN A 161 6.54 -20.56 -5.62
CA ASN A 161 6.99 -21.94 -5.39
C ASN A 161 6.17 -22.97 -6.18
N PHE A 162 4.88 -22.73 -6.34
CA PHE A 162 3.99 -23.60 -7.11
C PHE A 162 4.34 -23.56 -8.60
N GLU A 163 4.50 -22.37 -9.18
CA GLU A 163 4.90 -22.19 -10.58
C GLU A 163 6.26 -22.83 -10.88
N ILE A 164 7.24 -22.70 -9.99
CA ILE A 164 8.56 -23.34 -10.13
C ILE A 164 8.42 -24.87 -10.12
N ARG A 165 7.62 -25.43 -9.21
CA ARG A 165 7.41 -26.90 -9.15
C ARG A 165 6.68 -27.42 -10.38
N TYR A 166 5.69 -26.66 -10.85
CA TYR A 166 4.91 -27.03 -12.03
C TYR A 166 5.80 -27.02 -13.28
N SER A 167 6.55 -25.94 -13.53
CA SER A 167 7.46 -25.85 -14.67
C SER A 167 8.54 -26.94 -14.66
N PHE A 168 9.11 -27.24 -13.50
CA PHE A 168 10.09 -28.32 -13.34
C PHE A 168 9.48 -29.69 -13.70
N LYS A 169 8.26 -29.98 -13.24
CA LYS A 169 7.56 -31.24 -13.52
C LYS A 169 7.29 -31.45 -15.01
N TYR A 170 6.89 -30.40 -15.73
CA TYR A 170 6.68 -30.46 -17.18
C TYR A 170 7.99 -30.56 -17.96
N SER A 171 9.04 -29.84 -17.55
CA SER A 171 10.36 -29.94 -18.19
C SER A 171 10.97 -31.35 -18.11
N ILE A 172 10.64 -32.12 -17.08
CA ILE A 172 11.07 -33.53 -16.94
C ILE A 172 10.20 -34.45 -17.81
N GLN A 173 8.91 -34.15 -17.97
CA GLN A 173 8.02 -34.94 -18.84
C GLN A 173 8.33 -34.76 -20.33
N ASP A 174 8.77 -33.56 -20.75
CA ASP A 174 9.15 -33.30 -22.15
C ASP A 174 10.55 -33.85 -22.49
N ALA A 175 11.34 -34.26 -21.50
CA ALA A 175 12.70 -34.78 -21.65
C ALA A 175 12.80 -36.33 -21.60
N CYS A 176 11.68 -37.02 -21.35
CA CYS A 176 11.57 -38.49 -21.31
C CYS A 176 10.78 -38.99 -22.53
#